data_AF-A0A1C5ZUF2-F1
#
_entry.id   AF-A0A1C5ZUF2-F1
#
_cell.length_a   1.000
_cell.length_b   1.000
_cell.length_c   1.000
_cell.angle_alpha   90.00
_cell.angle_beta   90.00
_cell.angle_gamma   90.00
#
_symmetry.space_group_name_H-M   'P 1'
#
loop_
_entity.id
_entity.type
_entity.pdbx_description
1 polymer ?
#
loop_
_entity_poly.entity_id
_entity_poly.type
_entity_poly.pdbx_seq_one_letter_code
_entity_poly.pdbx_strand_id
1 'polypeptide(L)'
;MDQIQRTLLEEVADLHGVPAGAYNIRANGQMAGRNTTANIDIITKEDKSGIDIRIKEGTKNESVHIPVVLSQSGMTEMVYNDFYIGDNADVTIIAGCGIHNGGDAASEHDGIHRFFIGRNARVRYVEKHYGEGDGKGKRILNPTTEVTMEEGSSLEMETVQIKGVDSTIRKTVADLAAGAGIVIKERLLTHGNQDAESSIIVNLNGEDASANVMSRSVAKEDSRQKFISVINGNSRCAGHTECDAIIIGNAKIQAVPELTANDPDAALIHEAAIGKIAGEQIIKLMTLGLTEAEAEEQIINGFLK
;
A
#
# COMPACT_ATOMS: atom_id res chain seq x y z
N MET A 1 6.10 23.36 7.76
CA MET A 1 6.87 22.13 7.48
C MET A 1 8.33 22.47 7.30
N ASP A 2 9.21 21.69 7.93
CA ASP A 2 10.67 21.76 7.76
C ASP A 2 11.11 21.11 6.41
N GLN A 3 12.42 21.12 6.11
CA GLN A 3 12.95 20.58 4.84
C GLN A 3 12.82 19.05 4.74
N ILE A 4 12.98 18.34 5.85
CA ILE A 4 12.85 16.88 5.90
C ILE A 4 11.40 16.49 5.59
N GLN A 5 10.44 17.16 6.24
CA GLN A 5 9.02 16.96 6.00
C GLN A 5 8.61 17.23 4.55
N ARG A 6 9.22 18.22 3.88
CA ARG A 6 8.96 18.48 2.45
C ARG A 6 9.49 17.36 1.56
N THR A 7 10.69 16.88 1.84
CA THR A 7 11.31 15.77 1.09
C THR A 7 10.50 14.49 1.25
N LEU A 8 10.11 14.15 2.49
CA LEU A 8 9.24 13.01 2.76
C LEU A 8 7.89 13.14 2.04
N LEU A 9 7.28 14.33 2.05
CA LEU A 9 6.00 14.58 1.41
C LEU A 9 6.05 14.41 -0.12
N GLU A 10 7.16 14.83 -0.74
CA GLU A 10 7.42 14.65 -2.16
C GLU A 10 7.51 13.16 -2.51
N GLU A 11 8.28 12.38 -1.76
CA GLU A 11 8.45 10.93 -2.00
C GLU A 11 7.15 10.14 -1.83
N VAL A 12 6.36 10.42 -0.78
CA VAL A 12 5.21 9.57 -0.42
C VAL A 12 3.88 10.01 -1.03
N ALA A 13 3.80 11.23 -1.56
CA ALA A 13 2.56 11.75 -2.11
C ALA A 13 2.71 12.42 -3.49
N ASP A 14 3.93 12.48 -4.05
CA ASP A 14 4.26 13.25 -5.27
C ASP A 14 3.84 14.72 -5.15
N LEU A 15 3.87 15.26 -3.92
CA LEU A 15 3.40 16.60 -3.62
C LEU A 15 4.57 17.56 -3.48
N HIS A 16 4.86 18.30 -4.55
CA HIS A 16 5.76 19.46 -4.52
C HIS A 16 5.11 20.71 -3.89
N GLY A 17 3.80 20.65 -3.56
CA GLY A 17 3.00 21.76 -3.04
C GLY A 17 1.68 21.30 -2.40
N VAL A 18 0.77 22.25 -2.13
CA VAL A 18 -0.54 21.92 -1.55
C VAL A 18 -1.39 21.18 -2.61
N PRO A 19 -1.91 19.98 -2.31
CA PRO A 19 -2.74 19.23 -3.25
C PRO A 19 -4.01 20.01 -3.62
N ALA A 20 -4.42 19.88 -4.88
CA ALA A 20 -5.76 20.29 -5.30
C ALA A 20 -6.78 19.28 -4.74
N GLY A 21 -7.93 19.76 -4.26
CA GLY A 21 -8.99 18.90 -3.72
C GLY A 21 -8.97 18.81 -2.19
N ALA A 22 -9.52 17.72 -1.65
CA ALA A 22 -9.57 17.49 -0.21
C ALA A 22 -8.22 16.96 0.28
N TYR A 23 -7.76 17.40 1.44
CA TYR A 23 -6.54 16.86 2.02
C TYR A 23 -6.50 16.98 3.54
N ASN A 24 -5.72 16.11 4.16
CA ASN A 24 -5.34 16.19 5.56
C ASN A 24 -3.88 15.76 5.70
N ILE A 25 -2.98 16.75 5.81
CA ILE A 25 -1.55 16.55 5.99
C ILE A 25 -1.30 16.44 7.50
N ARG A 26 -0.65 15.35 7.91
CA ARG A 26 -0.23 15.12 9.30
C ARG A 26 1.29 15.15 9.39
N ALA A 27 1.82 15.87 10.37
CA ALA A 27 3.24 15.98 10.60
C ALA A 27 3.56 15.83 12.09
N ASN A 28 4.47 14.93 12.45
CA ASN A 28 4.91 14.68 13.83
C ASN A 28 3.72 14.55 14.81
N GLY A 29 2.73 13.73 14.47
CA GLY A 29 1.56 13.50 15.31
C GLY A 29 0.54 14.63 15.39
N GLN A 30 0.68 15.69 14.59
CA GLN A 30 -0.21 16.84 14.59
C GLN A 30 -0.77 17.14 13.19
N MET A 31 -1.93 17.78 13.14
CA MET A 31 -2.51 18.27 11.89
C MET A 31 -1.69 19.46 11.37
N ALA A 32 -1.04 19.29 10.21
CA ALA A 32 -0.23 20.33 9.57
C ALA A 32 -1.05 21.16 8.57
N GLY A 33 -2.08 20.57 7.96
CA GLY A 33 -3.00 21.26 7.07
C GLY A 33 -4.21 20.40 6.75
N ARG A 34 -5.36 21.04 6.53
CA ARG A 34 -6.59 20.38 6.11
C ARG A 34 -7.36 21.26 5.14
N ASN A 35 -7.96 20.64 4.13
CA ASN A 35 -8.95 21.25 3.27
C ASN A 35 -10.05 20.24 2.94
N THR A 36 -11.28 20.73 2.85
CA THR A 36 -12.45 19.97 2.41
C THR A 36 -12.95 20.55 1.08
N THR A 37 -13.81 19.80 0.38
CA THR A 37 -14.48 20.30 -0.83
C THR A 37 -15.98 20.35 -0.60
N ALA A 38 -16.73 20.78 -1.61
CA ALA A 38 -18.19 20.71 -1.56
C ALA A 38 -18.71 19.27 -1.39
N ASN A 39 -17.93 18.27 -1.80
CA ASN A 39 -18.35 16.87 -1.87
C ASN A 39 -17.58 15.94 -0.93
N ILE A 40 -16.46 16.40 -0.37
CA ILE A 40 -15.61 15.60 0.51
C ILE A 40 -15.40 16.35 1.82
N ASP A 41 -15.87 15.75 2.90
CA ASP A 41 -15.67 16.22 4.26
C ASP A 41 -14.61 15.41 5.00
N ILE A 42 -13.84 16.08 5.87
CA ILE A 42 -12.78 15.45 6.68
C ILE A 42 -12.96 15.91 8.13
N ILE A 43 -13.47 14.99 8.94
CA ILE A 43 -13.88 15.22 10.32
C ILE A 43 -12.87 14.55 11.25
N THR A 44 -12.43 15.24 12.30
CA THR A 44 -11.55 14.61 13.31
C THR A 44 -12.38 13.70 14.20
N LYS A 45 -11.87 12.49 14.46
CA LYS A 45 -12.50 11.56 15.41
C LYS A 45 -12.37 12.07 16.84
N GLU A 46 -13.42 11.89 17.63
CA GLU A 46 -13.45 12.28 19.05
C GLU A 46 -13.03 11.15 19.99
N ASP A 47 -13.21 9.90 19.56
CA ASP A 47 -13.01 8.70 20.37
C ASP A 47 -11.56 8.16 20.32
N LYS A 48 -10.86 8.41 19.21
CA LYS A 48 -9.48 7.96 18.97
C LYS A 48 -8.76 8.90 18.00
N SER A 49 -7.43 8.80 17.94
CA SER A 49 -6.64 9.57 16.96
C SER A 49 -7.03 9.18 15.54
N GLY A 50 -7.40 10.16 14.70
CA GLY A 50 -7.65 9.95 13.29
C GLY A 50 -8.83 10.75 12.75
N ILE A 51 -9.33 10.36 11.58
CA ILE A 51 -10.30 11.13 10.81
C ILE A 51 -11.39 10.25 10.17
N ASP A 52 -12.57 10.81 10.02
CA ASP A 52 -13.60 10.33 9.10
C ASP A 52 -13.53 11.14 7.81
N ILE A 53 -13.35 10.46 6.68
CA ILE A 53 -13.45 11.02 5.34
C ILE A 53 -14.81 10.61 4.79
N ARG A 54 -15.68 11.58 4.50
CA ARG A 54 -17.01 11.34 3.93
C ARG A 54 -17.10 11.91 2.53
N ILE A 55 -17.25 11.03 1.55
CA ILE A 55 -17.38 11.37 0.13
C ILE A 55 -18.85 11.22 -0.26
N LYS A 56 -19.47 12.29 -0.75
CA LYS A 56 -20.89 12.29 -1.12
C LYS A 56 -21.17 11.32 -2.28
N GLU A 57 -22.41 10.84 -2.31
CA GLU A 57 -22.95 10.10 -3.45
C GLU A 57 -22.72 10.85 -4.77
N GLY A 58 -22.34 10.12 -5.83
CA GLY A 58 -22.19 10.68 -7.16
C GLY A 58 -21.02 11.65 -7.34
N THR A 59 -20.14 11.79 -6.34
CA THR A 59 -18.89 12.58 -6.48
C THR A 59 -18.05 11.99 -7.61
N LYS A 60 -17.57 12.81 -8.54
CA LYS A 60 -16.77 12.35 -9.70
C LYS A 60 -15.49 13.16 -9.84
N ASN A 61 -14.39 12.49 -10.17
CA ASN A 61 -13.10 13.10 -10.51
C ASN A 61 -12.52 14.00 -9.41
N GLU A 62 -12.81 13.70 -8.14
CA GLU A 62 -12.18 14.37 -7.00
C GLU A 62 -11.17 13.45 -6.31
N SER A 63 -10.19 14.06 -5.65
CA SER A 63 -9.17 13.35 -4.89
C SER A 63 -9.10 13.76 -3.43
N VAL A 64 -8.65 12.82 -2.60
CA VAL A 64 -8.33 13.01 -1.19
C VAL A 64 -6.87 12.67 -0.94
N HIS A 65 -6.12 13.60 -0.36
CA HIS A 65 -4.71 13.38 -0.02
C HIS A 65 -4.51 13.34 1.50
N ILE A 66 -4.00 12.23 2.04
CA ILE A 66 -3.80 12.05 3.49
C ILE A 66 -2.36 11.65 3.87
N PRO A 67 -1.34 12.44 3.51
CA PRO A 67 0.04 12.09 3.83
C PRO A 67 0.37 12.30 5.31
N VAL A 68 1.21 11.41 5.84
CA VAL A 68 1.80 11.49 7.17
C VAL A 68 3.32 11.57 7.05
N VAL A 69 3.93 12.54 7.73
CA VAL A 69 5.39 12.68 7.78
C VAL A 69 5.89 12.78 9.22
N LEU A 70 6.80 11.90 9.59
CA LEU A 70 7.51 11.93 10.87
C LEU A 70 8.95 12.36 10.63
N SER A 71 9.32 13.56 11.05
CA SER A 71 10.69 14.08 11.03
C SER A 71 11.39 13.97 12.39
N GLN A 72 10.65 13.70 13.47
CA GLN A 72 11.19 13.54 14.82
C GLN A 72 11.41 12.06 15.16
N SER A 73 12.56 11.76 15.76
CA SER A 73 12.94 10.43 16.21
C SER A 73 12.26 10.03 17.52
N GLY A 74 12.05 8.73 17.71
CA GLY A 74 11.48 8.20 18.96
C GLY A 74 9.97 8.39 19.09
N MET A 75 9.27 8.62 17.97
CA MET A 75 7.81 8.79 17.96
C MET A 75 7.12 7.47 17.67
N THR A 76 6.09 7.13 18.44
CA THR A 76 5.15 6.06 18.10
C THR A 76 3.77 6.66 17.93
N GLU A 77 3.14 6.35 16.80
CA GLU A 77 1.83 6.88 16.45
C GLU A 77 0.92 5.79 15.87
N MET A 78 -0.35 5.81 16.27
CA MET A 78 -1.40 5.02 15.66
C MET A 78 -2.58 5.92 15.31
N VAL A 79 -3.06 5.86 14.05
CA VAL A 79 -4.09 6.75 13.50
C VAL A 79 -5.16 5.92 12.80
N TYR A 80 -6.43 6.20 13.11
CA TYR A 80 -7.59 5.49 12.58
C TYR A 80 -8.35 6.35 11.58
N ASN A 81 -8.34 5.95 10.31
CA ASN A 81 -8.96 6.69 9.22
C ASN A 81 -10.09 5.86 8.63
N ASP A 82 -11.32 6.36 8.71
CA ASP A 82 -12.46 5.71 8.07
C ASP A 82 -12.85 6.49 6.82
N PHE A 83 -12.99 5.79 5.70
CA PHE A 83 -13.46 6.35 4.44
C PHE A 83 -14.87 5.84 4.17
N TYR A 84 -15.83 6.75 4.10
CA TYR A 84 -17.20 6.49 3.70
C TYR A 84 -17.40 7.01 2.28
N ILE A 85 -17.45 6.11 1.31
CA ILE A 85 -17.60 6.44 -0.10
C ILE A 85 -19.06 6.23 -0.49
N GLY A 86 -19.76 7.31 -0.81
CA GLY A 86 -21.15 7.26 -1.24
C GLY A 86 -21.35 6.50 -2.55
N ASP A 87 -22.58 6.02 -2.77
CA ASP A 87 -22.96 5.28 -3.97
C ASP A 87 -22.61 6.07 -5.24
N ASN A 88 -22.28 5.35 -6.31
CA ASN A 88 -21.96 5.91 -7.62
C ASN A 88 -20.78 6.91 -7.63
N ALA A 89 -19.98 7.02 -6.56
CA ALA A 89 -18.80 7.89 -6.55
C ALA A 89 -17.70 7.36 -7.49
N ASP A 90 -16.82 8.25 -7.93
CA ASP A 90 -15.61 7.93 -8.71
C ASP A 90 -14.50 8.86 -8.23
N VAL A 91 -13.61 8.34 -7.38
CA VAL A 91 -12.66 9.15 -6.60
C VAL A 91 -11.29 8.49 -6.48
N THR A 92 -10.27 9.32 -6.29
CA THR A 92 -8.90 8.88 -6.04
C THR A 92 -8.46 9.25 -4.63
N ILE A 93 -7.94 8.30 -3.88
CA ILE A 93 -7.42 8.51 -2.53
C ILE A 93 -5.92 8.26 -2.56
N ILE A 94 -5.14 9.24 -2.12
CA ILE A 94 -3.68 9.18 -2.10
C ILE A 94 -3.23 9.29 -0.64
N ALA A 95 -2.66 8.21 -0.13
CA ALA A 95 -2.04 8.14 1.18
C ALA A 95 -0.53 7.95 1.03
N GLY A 96 0.20 8.33 2.08
CA GLY A 96 1.61 8.03 2.12
C GLY A 96 2.19 8.33 3.49
N CYS A 97 3.10 7.47 3.94
CA CYS A 97 3.76 7.59 5.24
C CYS A 97 5.27 7.66 5.07
N GLY A 98 5.86 8.77 5.51
CA GLY A 98 7.29 9.01 5.49
C GLY A 98 7.86 9.09 6.90
N ILE A 99 8.92 8.33 7.18
CA ILE A 99 9.65 8.42 8.46
C ILE A 99 11.11 8.78 8.20
N HIS A 100 11.54 9.91 8.77
CA HIS A 100 12.95 10.23 8.96
C HIS A 100 13.34 9.91 10.41
N ASN A 101 14.36 9.06 10.59
CA ASN A 101 14.89 8.73 11.92
C ASN A 101 16.41 8.92 12.00
N GLY A 102 16.84 10.04 12.57
CA GLY A 102 18.24 10.35 12.89
C GLY A 102 18.68 9.98 14.32
N GLY A 103 17.78 9.40 15.12
CA GLY A 103 18.01 9.08 16.53
C GLY A 103 18.27 7.59 16.78
N ASP A 104 18.54 7.25 18.04
CA ASP A 104 18.76 5.87 18.47
C ASP A 104 17.46 5.13 18.82
N ALA A 105 16.39 5.87 19.14
CA ALA A 105 15.07 5.30 19.47
C ALA A 105 14.28 5.00 18.19
N ALA A 106 13.50 3.91 18.20
CA ALA A 106 12.62 3.57 17.07
C ALA A 106 11.53 4.63 16.86
N SER A 107 11.20 4.88 15.60
CA SER A 107 10.05 5.67 15.17
C SER A 107 9.07 4.77 14.44
N GLU A 108 7.79 4.90 14.75
CA GLU A 108 6.72 4.01 14.33
C GLU A 108 5.46 4.80 13.97
N HIS A 109 4.84 4.43 12.85
CA HIS A 109 3.53 4.93 12.45
C HIS A 109 2.63 3.81 11.94
N ASP A 110 1.50 3.63 12.60
CA ASP A 110 0.49 2.63 12.28
C ASP A 110 -0.79 3.32 11.77
N GLY A 111 -0.98 3.26 10.45
CA GLY A 111 -2.20 3.73 9.79
C GLY A 111 -3.23 2.62 9.73
N ILE A 112 -4.33 2.76 10.48
CA ILE A 112 -5.48 1.86 10.42
C ILE A 112 -6.54 2.49 9.53
N HIS A 113 -6.74 1.93 8.34
CA HIS A 113 -7.66 2.43 7.32
C HIS A 113 -8.85 1.48 7.19
N ARG A 114 -10.06 2.03 7.24
CA ARG A 114 -11.29 1.27 6.96
C ARG A 114 -12.05 1.93 5.82
N PHE A 115 -12.31 1.19 4.76
CA PHE A 115 -13.02 1.65 3.58
C PHE A 115 -14.41 1.04 3.53
N PHE A 116 -15.42 1.89 3.47
CA PHE A 116 -16.81 1.52 3.25
C PHE A 116 -17.21 2.03 1.87
N ILE A 117 -17.19 1.16 0.87
CA ILE A 117 -17.37 1.51 -0.55
C ILE A 117 -18.82 1.24 -0.95
N GLY A 118 -19.57 2.32 -1.21
CA GLY A 118 -20.98 2.28 -1.62
C GLY A 118 -21.22 1.64 -2.99
N ARG A 119 -22.49 1.41 -3.31
CA ARG A 119 -22.91 0.68 -4.53
C ARG A 119 -22.42 1.36 -5.79
N ASN A 120 -21.93 0.58 -6.75
CA ASN A 120 -21.42 1.06 -8.04
C ASN A 120 -20.32 2.14 -7.93
N ALA A 121 -19.73 2.37 -6.76
CA ALA A 121 -18.66 3.33 -6.58
C ALA A 121 -17.35 2.78 -7.17
N ARG A 122 -16.49 3.69 -7.63
CA ARG A 122 -15.17 3.38 -8.17
C ARG A 122 -14.13 4.13 -7.36
N VAL A 123 -13.18 3.40 -6.79
CA VAL A 123 -12.15 3.96 -5.94
C VAL A 123 -10.79 3.55 -6.48
N ARG A 124 -9.92 4.53 -6.69
CA ARG A 124 -8.49 4.29 -6.85
C ARG A 124 -7.79 4.71 -5.57
N TYR A 125 -7.09 3.79 -4.93
CA TYR A 125 -6.31 4.05 -3.72
C TYR A 125 -4.83 3.83 -4.01
N VAL A 126 -4.01 4.82 -3.69
CA VAL A 126 -2.55 4.75 -3.83
C VAL A 126 -1.93 5.01 -2.46
N GLU A 127 -1.04 4.13 -2.02
CA GLU A 127 -0.32 4.24 -0.77
C GLU A 127 1.18 4.07 -1.00
N LYS A 128 1.99 5.02 -0.50
CA LYS A 128 3.46 4.93 -0.57
C LYS A 128 4.11 5.00 0.82
N HIS A 129 5.11 4.15 1.03
CA HIS A 129 5.89 4.10 2.27
C HIS A 129 7.37 4.34 2.00
N TYR A 130 7.95 5.25 2.76
CA TYR A 130 9.35 5.64 2.63
C TYR A 130 9.99 5.88 4.00
N GLY A 131 11.22 5.39 4.15
CA GLY A 131 12.03 5.59 5.34
C GLY A 131 13.41 6.14 4.99
N GLU A 132 13.90 7.07 5.80
CA GLU A 132 15.26 7.61 5.69
C GLU A 132 15.82 8.02 7.06
N GLY A 133 17.08 8.47 7.07
CA GLY A 133 17.81 8.88 8.27
C GLY A 133 19.01 7.97 8.56
N ASP A 134 20.02 8.56 9.19
CA ASP A 134 21.31 7.95 9.54
C ASP A 134 21.35 7.41 10.98
N GLY A 135 20.23 7.50 11.69
CA GLY A 135 20.07 7.00 13.06
C GLY A 135 20.03 5.48 13.15
N LYS A 136 20.30 4.97 14.36
CA LYS A 136 20.25 3.53 14.68
C LYS A 136 18.84 3.05 15.00
N GLY A 137 17.92 3.97 15.30
CA GLY A 137 16.53 3.68 15.56
C GLY A 137 15.84 3.13 14.32
N LYS A 138 14.95 2.16 14.53
CA LYS A 138 14.16 1.57 13.44
C LYS A 138 13.13 2.55 12.90
N ARG A 139 12.78 2.40 11.63
CA ARG A 139 11.64 3.02 10.94
C ARG A 139 10.58 1.93 10.74
N ILE A 140 9.51 1.99 11.53
CA ILE A 140 8.47 0.95 11.59
C ILE A 140 7.18 1.51 10.99
N LEU A 141 6.56 0.75 10.08
CA LEU A 141 5.28 1.12 9.46
C LEU A 141 4.38 -0.12 9.40
N ASN A 142 3.31 -0.17 10.20
CA ASN A 142 2.39 -1.32 10.21
C ASN A 142 0.97 -0.91 9.75
N PRO A 143 0.77 -0.64 8.44
CA PRO A 143 -0.54 -0.28 7.91
C PRO A 143 -1.50 -1.46 8.02
N THR A 144 -2.72 -1.19 8.47
CA THR A 144 -3.84 -2.13 8.42
C THR A 144 -4.95 -1.53 7.60
N THR A 145 -5.46 -2.27 6.62
CA THR A 145 -6.55 -1.85 5.76
C THR A 145 -7.69 -2.86 5.81
N GLU A 146 -8.89 -2.41 6.16
CA GLU A 146 -10.12 -3.19 6.07
C GLU A 146 -11.01 -2.57 5.00
N VAL A 147 -11.56 -3.38 4.10
CA VAL A 147 -12.40 -2.92 3.00
C VAL A 147 -13.72 -3.67 3.02
N THR A 148 -14.82 -2.92 3.03
CA THR A 148 -16.17 -3.44 2.83
C THR A 148 -16.71 -2.85 1.53
N MET A 149 -17.05 -3.72 0.58
CA MET A 149 -17.45 -3.34 -0.77
C MET A 149 -18.91 -3.75 -1.02
N GLU A 150 -19.76 -2.77 -1.30
CA GLU A 150 -21.16 -2.98 -1.68
C GLU A 150 -21.30 -3.40 -3.16
N GLU A 151 -22.53 -3.75 -3.54
CA GLU A 151 -22.87 -4.29 -4.86
C GLU A 151 -22.33 -3.43 -6.02
N GLY A 152 -21.70 -4.08 -7.00
CA GLY A 152 -21.19 -3.45 -8.22
C GLY A 152 -20.04 -2.46 -8.02
N SER A 153 -19.50 -2.33 -6.80
CA SER A 153 -18.40 -1.41 -6.50
C SER A 153 -17.05 -1.92 -7.01
N SER A 154 -16.10 -1.02 -7.22
CA SER A 154 -14.75 -1.37 -7.68
C SER A 154 -13.67 -0.62 -6.91
N LEU A 155 -12.59 -1.32 -6.59
CA LEU A 155 -11.42 -0.78 -5.91
C LEU A 155 -10.15 -1.20 -6.65
N GLU A 156 -9.38 -0.23 -7.13
CA GLU A 156 -7.99 -0.42 -7.54
C GLU A 156 -7.08 0.13 -6.44
N MET A 157 -6.27 -0.75 -5.84
CA MET A 157 -5.35 -0.43 -4.78
C MET A 157 -3.91 -0.63 -5.26
N GLU A 158 -3.08 0.40 -5.15
CA GLU A 158 -1.65 0.35 -5.42
C GLU A 158 -0.87 0.69 -4.14
N THR A 159 -0.17 -0.28 -3.57
CA THR A 159 0.65 -0.10 -2.38
C THR A 159 2.13 -0.26 -2.72
N VAL A 160 2.95 0.70 -2.31
CA VAL A 160 4.38 0.73 -2.66
C VAL A 160 5.21 0.96 -1.41
N GLN A 161 6.13 0.04 -1.11
CA GLN A 161 7.27 0.33 -0.24
C GLN A 161 8.45 0.75 -1.10
N ILE A 162 8.78 2.04 -1.08
CA ILE A 162 9.84 2.60 -1.91
C ILE A 162 11.19 2.10 -1.40
N LYS A 163 11.54 2.42 -0.15
CA LYS A 163 12.83 2.08 0.46
C LYS A 163 12.84 2.39 1.97
N GLY A 164 13.78 1.80 2.69
CA GLY A 164 14.26 2.34 3.97
C GLY A 164 13.38 2.07 5.20
N VAL A 165 12.32 1.30 5.05
CA VAL A 165 11.47 0.84 6.17
C VAL A 165 12.11 -0.40 6.79
N ASP A 166 12.45 -0.36 8.08
CA ASP A 166 13.16 -1.47 8.75
C ASP A 166 12.27 -2.65 9.10
N SER A 167 11.02 -2.36 9.41
CA SER A 167 10.04 -3.35 9.82
C SER A 167 8.67 -2.92 9.34
N THR A 168 7.94 -3.83 8.71
CA THR A 168 6.54 -3.62 8.35
C THR A 168 5.75 -4.90 8.52
N ILE A 169 4.59 -4.81 9.16
CA ILE A 169 3.56 -5.85 9.15
C ILE A 169 2.32 -5.21 8.55
N ARG A 170 2.02 -5.56 7.31
CA ARG A 170 0.90 -5.03 6.53
C ARG A 170 -0.23 -6.04 6.53
N LYS A 171 -1.44 -5.55 6.78
CA LYS A 171 -2.62 -6.41 6.73
C LYS A 171 -3.71 -5.73 5.91
N THR A 172 -4.18 -6.40 4.87
CA THR A 172 -5.35 -6.00 4.10
C THR A 172 -6.40 -7.09 4.16
N VAL A 173 -7.63 -6.74 4.54
CA VAL A 173 -8.79 -7.64 4.50
C VAL A 173 -9.89 -6.97 3.70
N ALA A 174 -10.46 -7.67 2.72
CA ALA A 174 -11.53 -7.15 1.89
C ALA A 174 -12.72 -8.11 1.81
N ASP A 175 -13.93 -7.59 2.04
CA ASP A 175 -15.19 -8.31 1.89
C ASP A 175 -15.99 -7.73 0.72
N LEU A 176 -16.27 -8.57 -0.28
CA LEU A 176 -16.88 -8.16 -1.54
C LEU A 176 -18.31 -8.68 -1.68
N ALA A 177 -19.26 -7.76 -1.88
CA ALA A 177 -20.64 -8.07 -2.25
C ALA A 177 -20.78 -8.42 -3.75
N ALA A 178 -22.01 -8.63 -4.21
CA ALA A 178 -22.30 -9.11 -5.55
C ALA A 178 -21.80 -8.13 -6.64
N GLY A 179 -21.16 -8.65 -7.69
CA GLY A 179 -20.59 -7.87 -8.78
C GLY A 179 -19.47 -6.90 -8.37
N ALA A 180 -18.98 -6.93 -7.13
CA ALA A 180 -17.89 -6.08 -6.69
C ALA A 180 -16.54 -6.60 -7.21
N GLY A 181 -15.62 -5.70 -7.56
CA GLY A 181 -14.31 -6.05 -8.12
C GLY A 181 -13.16 -5.36 -7.43
N ILE A 182 -12.14 -6.11 -7.00
CA ILE A 182 -10.93 -5.56 -6.38
C ILE A 182 -9.68 -5.93 -7.19
N VAL A 183 -8.82 -4.94 -7.42
CA VAL A 183 -7.48 -5.12 -7.98
C VAL A 183 -6.48 -4.57 -6.98
N ILE A 184 -5.55 -5.39 -6.51
CA ILE A 184 -4.47 -4.98 -5.61
C ILE A 184 -3.15 -5.19 -6.32
N LYS A 185 -2.33 -4.14 -6.38
CA LYS A 185 -0.97 -4.16 -6.90
C LYS A 185 -0.04 -3.73 -5.77
N GLU A 186 0.68 -4.68 -5.21
CA GLU A 186 1.71 -4.43 -4.22
C GLU A 186 3.09 -4.43 -4.85
N ARG A 187 3.91 -3.45 -4.46
CA ARG A 187 5.31 -3.37 -4.84
C ARG A 187 6.16 -3.15 -3.60
N LEU A 188 7.16 -4.01 -3.38
CA LEU A 188 7.91 -3.98 -2.13
C LEU A 188 9.41 -4.19 -2.33
N LEU A 189 10.21 -3.21 -1.89
CA LEU A 189 11.67 -3.31 -1.82
C LEU A 189 12.13 -3.39 -0.37
N THR A 190 12.99 -4.37 -0.08
CA THR A 190 13.76 -4.45 1.18
C THR A 190 15.24 -4.62 0.89
N HIS A 191 16.09 -4.08 1.75
CA HIS A 191 17.55 -4.18 1.70
C HIS A 191 18.14 -4.28 3.11
N GLY A 192 19.46 -4.43 3.27
CA GLY A 192 20.08 -4.55 4.58
C GLY A 192 19.53 -5.71 5.40
N ASN A 193 19.10 -5.41 6.61
CA ASN A 193 18.50 -6.35 7.56
C ASN A 193 17.00 -6.08 7.78
N GLN A 194 16.33 -5.49 6.79
CA GLN A 194 14.91 -5.14 6.87
C GLN A 194 14.02 -6.38 6.85
N ASP A 195 12.86 -6.29 7.50
CA ASP A 195 11.87 -7.35 7.57
C ASP A 195 10.49 -6.81 7.14
N ALA A 196 9.81 -7.53 6.24
CA ALA A 196 8.50 -7.15 5.75
C ALA A 196 7.57 -8.36 5.71
N GLU A 197 6.44 -8.27 6.39
CA GLU A 197 5.31 -9.17 6.22
C GLU A 197 4.15 -8.40 5.59
N SER A 198 3.56 -8.97 4.54
CA SER A 198 2.33 -8.46 3.93
C SER A 198 1.31 -9.58 3.81
N SER A 199 0.12 -9.34 4.34
CA SER A 199 -0.99 -10.28 4.33
C SER A 199 -2.20 -9.65 3.66
N ILE A 200 -2.64 -10.23 2.56
CA ILE A 200 -3.83 -9.83 1.82
C ILE A 200 -4.85 -10.96 1.89
N ILE A 201 -6.03 -10.67 2.43
CA ILE A 201 -7.14 -11.61 2.54
C ILE A 201 -8.34 -11.02 1.80
N VAL A 202 -8.86 -11.73 0.81
CA VAL A 202 -10.03 -11.31 0.03
C VAL A 202 -11.13 -12.35 0.13
N ASN A 203 -12.30 -11.92 0.58
CA ASN A 203 -13.50 -12.74 0.69
C ASN A 203 -14.50 -12.32 -0.40
N LEU A 204 -14.69 -13.20 -1.38
CA LEU A 204 -15.63 -13.04 -2.48
C LEU A 204 -16.99 -13.58 -2.03
N ASN A 205 -17.77 -12.74 -1.33
CA ASN A 205 -18.99 -13.14 -0.63
C ASN A 205 -20.25 -13.06 -1.49
N GLY A 206 -20.28 -12.24 -2.54
CA GLY A 206 -21.42 -12.08 -3.45
C GLY A 206 -21.19 -12.72 -4.82
N GLU A 207 -22.27 -13.10 -5.51
CA GLU A 207 -22.19 -13.62 -6.89
C GLU A 207 -21.50 -12.62 -7.83
N ASP A 208 -20.73 -13.12 -8.79
CA ASP A 208 -19.95 -12.33 -9.75
C ASP A 208 -18.91 -11.39 -9.13
N ALA A 209 -18.57 -11.56 -7.84
CA ALA A 209 -17.46 -10.85 -7.24
C ALA A 209 -16.13 -11.28 -7.89
N SER A 210 -15.18 -10.35 -8.00
CA SER A 210 -13.88 -10.63 -8.61
C SER A 210 -12.70 -10.04 -7.86
N ALA A 211 -11.57 -10.74 -7.86
CA ALA A 211 -10.32 -10.28 -7.27
C ALA A 211 -9.11 -10.55 -8.18
N ASN A 212 -8.19 -9.59 -8.26
CA ASN A 212 -6.87 -9.77 -8.83
C ASN A 212 -5.81 -9.18 -7.89
N VAL A 213 -4.99 -10.03 -7.28
CA VAL A 213 -3.96 -9.64 -6.31
C VAL A 213 -2.58 -9.92 -6.91
N MET A 214 -1.87 -8.86 -7.29
CA MET A 214 -0.52 -8.94 -7.83
C MET A 214 0.46 -8.38 -6.79
N SER A 215 1.44 -9.17 -6.37
CA SER A 215 2.57 -8.71 -5.55
C SER A 215 3.87 -8.88 -6.31
N ARG A 216 4.63 -7.79 -6.42
CA ARG A 216 5.98 -7.77 -6.97
C ARG A 216 6.96 -7.32 -5.91
N SER A 217 7.94 -8.15 -5.59
CA SER A 217 8.86 -7.85 -4.50
C SER A 217 10.34 -8.09 -4.85
N VAL A 218 11.21 -7.25 -4.30
CA VAL A 218 12.66 -7.39 -4.43
C VAL A 218 13.27 -7.38 -3.03
N ALA A 219 13.97 -8.44 -2.66
CA ALA A 219 14.70 -8.53 -1.41
C ALA A 219 16.20 -8.55 -1.70
N LYS A 220 16.94 -7.63 -1.06
CA LYS A 220 18.39 -7.50 -1.19
C LYS A 220 19.13 -7.81 0.12
N GLU A 221 20.40 -8.17 0.00
CA GLU A 221 21.34 -8.33 1.12
C GLU A 221 20.89 -9.42 2.11
N ASP A 222 20.60 -9.10 3.37
CA ASP A 222 20.16 -10.06 4.39
C ASP A 222 18.67 -9.88 4.76
N SER A 223 17.93 -9.12 3.95
CA SER A 223 16.54 -8.77 4.21
C SER A 223 15.59 -9.95 4.05
N ARG A 224 14.42 -9.83 4.67
CA ARG A 224 13.39 -10.87 4.72
C ARG A 224 12.05 -10.33 4.29
N GLN A 225 11.36 -11.09 3.46
CA GLN A 225 10.00 -10.79 3.03
C GLN A 225 9.13 -12.02 3.19
N LYS A 226 7.90 -11.80 3.62
CA LYS A 226 6.85 -12.80 3.66
C LYS A 226 5.57 -12.22 3.09
N PHE A 227 5.10 -12.82 2.01
CA PHE A 227 3.83 -12.46 1.39
C PHE A 227 2.81 -13.57 1.64
N ILE A 228 1.66 -13.21 2.18
CA ILE A 228 0.53 -14.09 2.42
C ILE A 228 -0.62 -13.58 1.56
N SER A 229 -1.15 -14.43 0.68
CA SER A 229 -2.34 -14.11 -0.11
C SER A 229 -3.39 -15.17 0.11
N VAL A 230 -4.55 -14.77 0.61
CA VAL A 230 -5.70 -15.64 0.85
C VAL A 230 -6.86 -15.14 0.02
N ILE A 231 -7.41 -15.99 -0.86
CA ILE A 231 -8.66 -15.70 -1.57
C ILE A 231 -9.69 -16.78 -1.24
N ASN A 232 -10.80 -16.34 -0.66
CA ASN A 232 -11.95 -17.18 -0.32
C ASN A 232 -13.07 -16.92 -1.33
N GLY A 233 -13.36 -17.89 -2.19
CA GLY A 233 -14.50 -17.88 -3.11
C GLY A 233 -15.74 -18.47 -2.45
N ASN A 234 -16.64 -17.63 -1.95
CA ASN A 234 -17.82 -18.04 -1.19
C ASN A 234 -19.12 -18.09 -2.03
N SER A 235 -19.01 -17.81 -3.33
CA SER A 235 -20.09 -17.74 -4.32
C SER A 235 -19.53 -18.06 -5.72
N ARG A 236 -20.37 -18.05 -6.75
CA ARG A 236 -19.90 -18.03 -8.15
C ARG A 236 -19.09 -16.76 -8.41
N CYS A 237 -17.76 -16.87 -8.37
CA CYS A 237 -16.83 -15.73 -8.40
C CYS A 237 -15.54 -16.05 -9.19
N ALA A 238 -14.72 -15.04 -9.43
CA ALA A 238 -13.41 -15.20 -10.07
C ALA A 238 -12.28 -14.57 -9.24
N GLY A 239 -11.20 -15.30 -8.99
CA GLY A 239 -10.07 -14.82 -8.20
C GLY A 239 -8.74 -15.18 -8.85
N HIS A 240 -7.81 -14.23 -8.86
CA HIS A 240 -6.46 -14.42 -9.34
C HIS A 240 -5.46 -13.85 -8.32
N THR A 241 -4.40 -14.59 -8.03
CA THR A 241 -3.26 -14.08 -7.28
C THR A 241 -1.94 -14.44 -7.94
N GLU A 242 -1.08 -13.44 -8.12
CA GLU A 242 0.23 -13.52 -8.74
C GLU A 242 1.29 -12.99 -7.78
N CYS A 243 2.36 -13.76 -7.57
CA CYS A 243 3.46 -13.42 -6.67
C CYS A 243 4.80 -13.54 -7.41
N ASP A 244 5.35 -12.41 -7.85
CA ASP A 244 6.66 -12.37 -8.49
C ASP A 244 7.69 -11.75 -7.55
N ALA A 245 8.82 -12.44 -7.38
CA ALA A 245 9.86 -11.96 -6.47
C ALA A 245 11.29 -12.18 -6.98
N ILE A 246 12.16 -11.20 -6.72
CA ILE A 246 13.59 -11.25 -7.02
C ILE A 246 14.41 -11.25 -5.72
N ILE A 247 15.33 -12.20 -5.62
CA ILE A 247 16.32 -12.31 -4.55
C ILE A 247 17.68 -11.84 -5.04
N ILE A 248 18.32 -10.96 -4.26
CA ILE A 248 19.69 -10.48 -4.46
C ILE A 248 20.48 -10.67 -3.16
N GLY A 249 21.67 -11.27 -3.24
CA GLY A 249 22.49 -11.59 -2.06
C GLY A 249 21.97 -12.78 -1.25
N ASN A 250 21.91 -12.63 0.07
CA ASN A 250 21.49 -13.66 1.04
C ASN A 250 20.01 -13.52 1.47
N ALA A 251 19.25 -12.69 0.77
CA ALA A 251 17.91 -12.32 1.16
C ALA A 251 16.96 -13.53 1.11
N LYS A 252 15.87 -13.45 1.88
CA LYS A 252 14.90 -14.53 2.02
C LYS A 252 13.52 -14.03 1.68
N ILE A 253 12.83 -14.73 0.81
CA ILE A 253 11.45 -14.44 0.44
C ILE A 253 10.62 -15.70 0.67
N GLN A 254 9.48 -15.53 1.34
CA GLN A 254 8.48 -16.56 1.53
C GLN A 254 7.17 -16.10 0.90
N ALA A 255 6.57 -16.92 0.05
CA ALA A 255 5.21 -16.73 -0.44
C ALA A 255 4.30 -17.82 0.14
N VAL A 256 3.16 -17.43 0.69
CA VAL A 256 2.16 -18.32 1.30
C VAL A 256 0.79 -18.02 0.67
N PRO A 257 0.53 -18.55 -0.53
CA PRO A 257 -0.76 -18.44 -1.17
C PRO A 257 -1.73 -19.49 -0.60
N GLU A 258 -2.99 -19.08 -0.44
CA GLU A 258 -4.10 -19.93 -0.01
C GLU A 258 -5.34 -19.58 -0.82
N LEU A 259 -5.93 -20.60 -1.45
CA LEU A 259 -7.19 -20.47 -2.19
C LEU A 259 -8.21 -21.42 -1.59
N THR A 260 -9.37 -20.89 -1.20
CA THR A 260 -10.49 -21.68 -0.69
C THR A 260 -11.70 -21.47 -1.57
N ALA A 261 -12.09 -22.49 -2.34
CA ALA A 261 -13.33 -22.48 -3.10
C ALA A 261 -14.45 -23.17 -2.29
N ASN A 262 -15.34 -22.37 -1.70
CA ASN A 262 -16.50 -22.84 -0.94
C ASN A 262 -17.76 -23.02 -1.81
N ASP A 263 -17.73 -22.50 -3.04
CA ASP A 263 -18.77 -22.64 -4.05
C ASP A 263 -18.22 -23.43 -5.27
N PRO A 264 -18.98 -24.39 -5.84
CA PRO A 264 -18.53 -25.20 -6.96
C PRO A 264 -18.30 -24.42 -8.26
N ASP A 265 -18.91 -23.24 -8.40
CA ASP A 265 -18.76 -22.37 -9.57
C ASP A 265 -17.70 -21.27 -9.35
N ALA A 266 -16.95 -21.32 -8.25
CA ALA A 266 -15.81 -20.42 -8.01
C ALA A 266 -14.59 -20.80 -8.86
N ALA A 267 -14.04 -19.82 -9.59
CA ALA A 267 -12.83 -19.97 -10.39
C ALA A 267 -11.66 -19.21 -9.76
N LEU A 268 -10.75 -19.91 -9.09
CA LEU A 268 -9.60 -19.33 -8.38
C LEU A 268 -8.28 -19.82 -8.99
N ILE A 269 -7.36 -18.90 -9.26
CA ILE A 269 -6.06 -19.18 -9.89
C ILE A 269 -4.95 -18.55 -9.05
N HIS A 270 -3.83 -19.28 -8.92
CA HIS A 270 -2.62 -18.82 -8.27
C HIS A 270 -1.39 -19.04 -9.15
N GLU A 271 -0.53 -18.03 -9.22
CA GLU A 271 0.77 -18.06 -9.88
C GLU A 271 1.85 -17.49 -8.94
N ALA A 272 3.03 -18.12 -8.90
CA ALA A 272 4.17 -17.61 -8.14
C ALA A 272 5.51 -17.92 -8.81
N ALA A 273 6.40 -16.93 -8.83
CA ALA A 273 7.79 -17.07 -9.25
C ALA A 273 8.72 -16.35 -8.26
N ILE A 274 9.61 -17.11 -7.61
CA ILE A 274 10.68 -16.56 -6.78
C ILE A 274 12.01 -16.94 -7.43
N GLY A 275 12.76 -15.94 -7.88
CA GLY A 275 13.98 -16.13 -8.66
C GLY A 275 15.13 -15.27 -8.19
N LYS A 276 16.34 -15.61 -8.63
CA LYS A 276 17.47 -14.68 -8.58
C LYS A 276 17.35 -13.69 -9.73
N ILE A 277 17.98 -12.53 -9.57
CA ILE A 277 18.14 -11.58 -10.68
C ILE A 277 18.81 -12.28 -11.89
N ALA A 278 18.26 -12.08 -13.08
CA ALA A 278 18.70 -12.77 -14.28
C ALA A 278 20.10 -12.28 -14.70
N GLY A 279 21.13 -13.09 -14.45
CA GLY A 279 22.53 -12.73 -14.76
C GLY A 279 22.77 -12.38 -16.22
N GLU A 280 22.05 -12.99 -17.16
CA GLU A 280 22.12 -12.63 -18.58
C GLU A 280 21.63 -11.21 -18.86
N GLN A 281 20.59 -10.74 -18.15
CA GLN A 281 20.11 -9.36 -18.27
C GLN A 281 21.15 -8.37 -17.72
N ILE A 282 21.79 -8.70 -16.60
CA ILE A 282 22.89 -7.91 -16.04
C ILE A 282 24.04 -7.80 -17.06
N ILE A 283 24.53 -8.94 -17.57
CA ILE A 283 25.62 -8.96 -18.56
C ILE A 283 25.25 -8.12 -19.78
N LYS A 284 24.02 -8.25 -20.28
CA LYS A 284 23.54 -7.46 -21.43
C LYS A 284 23.58 -5.96 -21.16
N LEU A 285 23.08 -5.51 -20.00
CA LEU A 285 23.13 -4.09 -19.63
C LEU A 285 24.57 -3.59 -19.45
N MET A 286 25.46 -4.42 -18.90
CA MET A 286 26.88 -4.09 -18.81
C MET A 286 27.54 -3.94 -20.18
N THR A 287 27.14 -4.75 -21.18
CA THR A 287 27.62 -4.55 -22.57
C THR A 287 27.17 -3.22 -23.18
N LEU A 288 26.09 -2.63 -22.66
CA LEU A 288 25.60 -1.29 -23.06
C LEU A 288 26.31 -0.15 -22.30
N GLY A 289 27.31 -0.47 -21.48
CA GLY A 289 28.16 0.51 -20.78
C GLY A 289 27.76 0.80 -19.34
N LEU A 290 26.78 0.08 -18.79
CA LEU A 290 26.41 0.21 -17.37
C LEU A 290 27.40 -0.57 -16.50
N THR A 291 27.66 -0.07 -15.30
CA THR A 291 28.25 -0.87 -14.24
C THR A 291 27.28 -1.96 -13.80
N GLU A 292 27.77 -3.00 -13.12
CA GLU A 292 26.93 -4.07 -12.57
C GLU A 292 25.86 -3.49 -11.62
N ALA A 293 26.23 -2.55 -10.76
CA ALA A 293 25.31 -1.89 -9.83
C ALA A 293 24.21 -1.07 -10.56
N GLU A 294 24.58 -0.32 -11.60
CA GLU A 294 23.60 0.42 -12.43
C GLU A 294 22.69 -0.55 -13.19
N ALA A 295 23.23 -1.66 -13.70
CA ALA A 295 22.45 -2.69 -14.37
C ALA A 295 21.43 -3.35 -13.43
N GLU A 296 21.86 -3.72 -12.22
CA GLU A 296 20.96 -4.24 -11.18
C GLU A 296 19.83 -3.24 -10.87
N GLU A 297 20.17 -1.97 -10.66
CA GLU A 297 19.20 -0.91 -10.37
C GLU A 297 18.17 -0.75 -11.50
N GLN A 298 18.60 -0.79 -12.77
CA GLN A 298 17.69 -0.74 -13.91
C GLN A 298 16.74 -1.93 -13.97
N ILE A 299 17.22 -3.15 -13.67
CA ILE A 299 16.37 -4.35 -13.64
C ILE A 299 15.35 -4.24 -12.50
N ILE A 300 15.78 -3.83 -11.31
CA ILE A 300 14.91 -3.64 -10.14
C ILE A 300 13.82 -2.61 -10.45
N ASN A 301 14.21 -1.47 -11.00
CA ASN A 301 13.27 -0.40 -11.36
C ASN A 301 12.29 -0.86 -12.45
N GLY A 302 12.73 -1.63 -13.44
CA GLY A 302 11.85 -2.21 -14.46
C GLY A 302 10.87 -3.24 -13.89
N PHE A 303 11.30 -4.03 -12.92
CA PHE A 303 10.48 -5.06 -12.27
C PHE A 303 9.41 -4.45 -11.35
N LEU A 304 9.78 -3.42 -10.58
CA LEU A 304 8.92 -2.68 -9.66
C LEU A 304 8.14 -1.52 -10.34
N LYS A 305 8.02 -1.51 -11.68
CA LYS A 305 7.22 -0.52 -12.42
C LYS A 305 5.86 -1.09 -12.81
#